data_AF-A0A978SJ85-F1
#
_entry.id   AF-A0A978SJ85-F1
#
_cell.length_a   1.000
_cell.length_b   1.000
_cell.length_c   1.000
_cell.angle_alpha   90.00
_cell.angle_beta   90.00
_cell.angle_gamma   90.00
#
_symmetry.space_group_name_H-M   'P 1'
#
loop_
_entity.id
_entity.type
_entity.pdbx_description
1 polymer ?
#
loop_
_entity_poly.entity_id
_entity_poly.type
_entity_poly.pdbx_seq_one_letter_code
_entity_poly.pdbx_strand_id
1 'polypeptide(L)' 'MLTSVKHYSDVTTDLERITAYVDPEVKKGLEEWAKKEQRSLSNLAAVLLTNAYRNYEKQQSQNHENSQ' A
#
# COMPACT_ATOMS: atom_id res chain seq x y z
N MET A 1 2.47 -40.89 19.43
CA MET A 1 1.73 -39.99 18.52
C MET A 1 2.58 -38.74 18.33
N LEU A 2 3.19 -38.55 17.17
CA LEU A 2 4.00 -37.37 16.86
C LEU A 2 3.07 -36.32 16.23
N THR A 3 2.81 -35.23 16.96
CA THR A 3 2.04 -34.09 16.50
C THR A 3 2.85 -33.31 15.47
N SER A 4 2.43 -33.41 14.20
CA SER A 4 3.01 -32.65 13.10
C SER A 4 2.74 -31.16 13.31
N VAL A 5 3.79 -30.40 13.61
CA VAL A 5 3.74 -28.93 13.67
C VAL A 5 3.67 -28.43 12.23
N LYS A 6 2.50 -27.92 11.83
CA LYS A 6 2.28 -27.27 10.53
C LYS A 6 3.29 -26.12 10.40
N HIS A 7 4.32 -26.31 9.57
CA HIS A 7 5.19 -25.22 9.12
C HIS A 7 4.32 -24.28 8.30
N TYR A 8 4.03 -23.10 8.83
CA TYR A 8 3.49 -22.00 8.05
C TYR A 8 4.65 -21.52 7.16
N SER A 9 4.69 -22.00 5.92
CA SER A 9 5.50 -21.41 4.87
C SER A 9 5.12 -19.94 4.77
N ASP A 10 6.11 -19.09 5.01
CA ASP A 10 6.13 -17.66 4.75
C ASP A 10 5.30 -17.33 3.50
N VAL A 11 4.15 -16.68 3.69
CA VAL A 11 3.37 -16.15 2.57
C VAL A 11 4.11 -14.92 2.07
N THR A 12 5.16 -15.14 1.27
CA THR A 12 5.88 -14.08 0.56
C THR A 12 4.86 -13.37 -0.32
N THR A 13 4.42 -12.20 0.12
CA THR A 13 3.68 -11.29 -0.75
C THR A 13 4.71 -10.69 -1.69
N ASP A 14 4.68 -11.10 -2.96
CA ASP A 14 5.57 -10.61 -4.02
C ASP A 14 5.25 -9.14 -4.36
N LEU A 15 5.53 -8.23 -3.43
CA LEU A 15 5.35 -6.80 -3.57
C LEU A 15 6.69 -6.14 -3.88
N GLU A 16 6.72 -5.32 -4.91
CA GLU A 16 7.92 -4.54 -5.25
C GLU A 16 8.10 -3.34 -4.31
N ARG A 17 9.34 -3.11 -3.88
CA ARG A 17 9.69 -2.02 -2.97
C ARG A 17 9.98 -0.74 -3.74
N ILE A 18 9.32 0.35 -3.34
CA ILE A 18 9.68 1.70 -3.76
C ILE A 18 10.31 2.48 -2.59
N THR A 19 11.13 3.49 -2.89
CA THR A 19 11.69 4.42 -1.88
C THR A 19 11.54 5.85 -2.37
N ALA A 20 11.03 6.73 -1.51
CA ALA A 20 10.83 8.14 -1.81
C ALA A 20 11.07 9.00 -0.57
N TYR A 21 11.44 10.26 -0.79
CA TYR A 21 11.49 11.28 0.26
C TYR A 21 10.17 12.02 0.33
N VAL A 22 9.73 12.34 1.54
CA VAL A 22 8.53 13.14 1.83
C VAL A 22 8.86 14.16 2.91
N ASP A 23 8.05 15.22 3.00
CA ASP A 23 8.22 16.21 4.05
C ASP A 23 8.12 15.58 5.45
N PRO A 24 8.91 16.05 6.44
CA PRO A 24 8.91 15.48 7.78
C PRO A 24 7.52 15.50 8.45
N GLU A 25 6.73 16.55 8.20
CA GLU A 25 5.37 16.69 8.71
C GLU A 25 4.44 15.62 8.13
N VAL A 26 4.58 15.31 6.84
CA VAL A 26 3.83 14.26 6.17
C VAL A 26 4.19 12.89 6.75
N LYS A 27 5.48 12.61 6.94
CA LYS A 27 5.93 11.35 7.55
C LYS A 27 5.30 11.17 8.94
N LYS A 28 5.34 12.20 9.78
CA LYS A 28 4.76 12.17 11.13
C LYS A 28 3.24 11.93 11.09
N GLY A 29 2.53 12.63 10.19
CA GLY A 29 1.09 12.43 9.99
C GLY A 29 0.73 11.00 9.58
N LEU A 30 1.50 10.39 8.67
CA LEU A 30 1.31 9.00 8.25
C LEU A 30 1.58 8.01 9.39
N GLU A 31 2.61 8.23 10.20
CA GLU A 31 2.91 7.40 11.37
C GLU A 31 1.79 7.45 12.41
N GLU A 32 1.24 8.63 12.69
CA GLU A 32 0.11 8.80 13.60
C GLU A 32 -1.16 8.14 13.07
N TRP A 33 -1.43 8.25 11.77
CA TRP A 33 -2.56 7.59 11.13
C TRP A 33 -2.44 6.07 11.21
N ALA A 34 -1.28 5.52 10.86
CA ALA A 34 -1.01 4.08 10.94
C ALA A 34 -1.25 3.53 12.36
N LYS A 35 -0.82 4.28 13.39
CA LYS A 35 -1.06 3.95 14.81
C LYS A 35 -2.56 3.92 15.14
N LYS A 36 -3.32 4.95 14.73
CA LYS A 36 -4.77 5.04 14.99
C LYS A 36 -5.53 3.85 14.41
N GLU A 37 -5.09 3.35 13.25
CA GLU A 37 -5.71 2.22 12.55
C GLU A 37 -5.08 0.86 12.88
N GLN A 38 -4.15 0.81 13.84
CA GLN A 38 -3.48 -0.43 14.25
C GLN A 38 -2.84 -1.21 13.09
N ARG A 39 -2.26 -0.49 12.11
CA ARG A 39 -1.57 -1.09 10.95
C ARG A 39 -0.15 -0.58 10.79
N SER A 40 0.66 -1.28 10.00
CA SER A 40 2.02 -0.83 9.69
C SER A 40 2.01 0.40 8.78
N LEU A 41 3.03 1.25 8.90
CA LEU A 41 3.24 2.40 8.02
C LEU A 41 3.38 1.97 6.55
N SER A 42 4.06 0.86 6.29
CA SER A 42 4.22 0.30 4.94
C SER A 42 2.88 -0.14 4.35
N ASN A 43 2.00 -0.78 5.15
CA ASN A 43 0.67 -1.18 4.70
C ASN A 43 -0.20 0.06 4.38
N LEU A 44 -0.19 1.07 5.26
CA LEU A 44 -0.87 2.34 5.00
C LEU A 44 -0.38 3.00 3.71
N ALA A 45 0.93 3.16 3.55
CA ALA A 45 1.53 3.78 2.37
C ALA A 45 1.17 3.03 1.08
N ALA A 46 1.25 1.70 1.08
CA ALA A 46 0.88 0.87 -0.07
C ALA A 46 -0.59 1.07 -0.48
N VAL A 47 -1.52 1.10 0.49
CA VAL A 47 -2.94 1.35 0.23
C VAL A 47 -3.17 2.74 -0.37
N LEU A 48 -2.55 3.78 0.21
CA LEU A 48 -2.69 5.15 -0.29
C LEU A 48 -2.19 5.29 -1.72
N LEU A 49 -1.01 4.75 -2.02
CA LEU A 49 -0.42 4.79 -3.36
C LEU A 49 -1.23 3.99 -4.37
N THR A 50 -1.71 2.80 -3.99
CA THR A 50 -2.57 1.98 -4.86
C THR A 50 -3.85 2.74 -5.22
N ASN A 51 -4.48 3.40 -4.25
CA ASN A 51 -5.68 4.18 -4.48
C ASN A 51 -5.41 5.41 -5.36
N ALA A 52 -4.32 6.13 -5.12
CA ALA A 52 -3.92 7.27 -5.93
C ALA A 52 -3.67 6.86 -7.40
N TYR A 53 -2.94 5.76 -7.62
CA TYR A 53 -2.67 5.23 -8.95
C TYR A 53 -3.96 4.81 -9.68
N ARG A 54 -4.84 4.05 -9.03
CA ARG A 54 -6.13 3.66 -9.62
C ARG A 54 -7.01 4.87 -9.98
N ASN A 55 -6.97 5.92 -9.17
CA ASN A 55 -7.71 7.15 -9.46
C ASN A 55 -7.11 7.88 -10.66
N TYR A 56 -5.77 7.93 -10.76
CA TYR A 56 -5.07 8.46 -11.93
C TYR A 56 -5.43 7.69 -13.20
N GLU A 57 -5.39 6.35 -13.18
CA GLU A 57 -5.76 5.53 -14.35
C GLU A 57 -7.20 5.80 -14.80
N LYS A 58 -8.15 5.86 -13.88
CA LYS A 58 -9.57 6.16 -14.19
C LYS A 58 -9.73 7.51 -14.88
N GLN A 59 -9.03 8.54 -14.41
CA GLN A 59 -9.09 9.87 -15.03
C GLN A 59 -8.52 9.86 -16.44
N GLN A 60 -7.45 9.10 -16.68
CA GLN A 60 -6.86 8.97 -18.02
C GLN A 60 -7.78 8.23 -18.98
N SER A 61 -8.46 7.16 -18.54
CA SER A 61 -9.44 6.46 -19.38
C SER A 61 -10.64 7.34 -19.74
N GLN A 62 -11.18 8.12 -18.80
CA GLN A 62 -12.32 9.01 -19.05
C GLN A 62 -11.99 10.18 -19.98
N ASN A 63 -10.74 10.66 -19.96
CA ASN A 63 -10.30 11.74 -20.86
C ASN A 63 -10.05 11.24 -22.30
N HIS A 64 -9.72 9.95 -22.48
CA HIS A 64 -9.54 9.37 -23.82
C HIS A 64 -10.87 9.10 -24.54
N GLU A 65 -11.95 8.78 -23.82
CA GLU A 65 -13.27 8.53 -24.44
C GLU A 65 -13.99 9.81 -24.92
N ASN A 66 -13.71 10.96 -24.31
CA ASN A 66 -14.31 12.24 -24.73
C ASN A 66 -13.53 12.97 -25.84
N SER A 67 -12.47 12.36 -26.36
CA SER A 67 -11.60 12.93 -27.40
C SER A 67 -11.64 12.15 -28.73
N GLN A 68 -12.60 11.23 -28.91
CA GLN A 68 -12.89 10.53 -30.17
C GLN A 68 -14.27 10.90 -30.70
#